data_AF-A0A667ZKF2-F1
#
_entry.id   AF-A0A667ZKF2-F1
#
_cell.length_a   1.000
_cell.length_b   1.000
_cell.length_c   1.000
_cell.angle_alpha   90.00
_cell.angle_beta   90.00
_cell.angle_gamma   90.00
#
_symmetry.space_group_name_H-M   'P 1'
#
loop_
_entity.id
_entity.type
_entity.pdbx_description
1 polymer ?
#
loop_
_entity_poly.entity_id
_entity_poly.type
_entity_poly.pdbx_seq_one_letter_code
_entity_poly.pdbx_strand_id
1 'polypeptide(L)'
;HSSFSSLSSTLDRKFQNVSNTMDSIQGLSSWCIENKKYHSLIVRHWMKCLRKCKCLNLRWLNLFYLANDVIQNCKRKNAIVYRTAFAEVLPDAFVLVSREDIVYLGGQGCVFGGAHC
;
A
#
# COMPACT_ATOMS: atom_id res chain seq x y z
N HIS A 1 -7.73 12.92 -22.44
CA HIS A 1 -7.76 11.48 -22.09
C HIS A 1 -6.36 10.84 -21.92
N SER A 2 -5.25 11.58 -22.10
CA SER A 2 -3.87 11.06 -22.10
C SER A 2 -3.20 10.94 -20.72
N SER A 3 -3.56 11.80 -19.75
CA SER A 3 -2.90 11.84 -18.44
C SER A 3 -3.24 10.65 -17.52
N PHE A 4 -4.43 10.08 -17.63
CA PHE A 4 -4.87 8.95 -16.79
C PHE A 4 -4.17 7.63 -17.15
N SER A 5 -3.96 7.39 -18.45
CA SER A 5 -3.19 6.24 -18.94
C SER A 5 -1.73 6.32 -18.49
N SER A 6 -1.13 7.51 -18.58
CA SER A 6 0.25 7.77 -18.10
C SER A 6 0.41 7.53 -16.59
N LEU A 7 -0.57 7.95 -15.78
CA LEU A 7 -0.56 7.74 -14.33
C LEU A 7 -0.69 6.25 -13.98
N SER A 8 -1.59 5.52 -14.64
CA SER A 8 -1.78 4.08 -14.40
C SER A 8 -0.51 3.29 -14.71
N SER A 9 0.15 3.56 -15.85
CA SER A 9 1.43 2.93 -16.20
C SER A 9 2.55 3.29 -15.21
N THR A 10 2.55 4.50 -14.66
CA THR A 10 3.50 4.90 -13.63
C THR A 10 3.27 4.16 -12.31
N LEU A 11 2.01 3.96 -11.92
CA LEU A 11 1.65 3.17 -10.74
C LEU A 11 2.06 1.72 -10.89
N ASP A 12 1.71 1.08 -12.01
CA ASP A 12 2.11 -0.31 -12.28
C ASP A 12 3.64 -0.46 -12.16
N ARG A 13 4.42 0.43 -12.79
CA ARG A 13 5.90 0.39 -12.69
C ARG A 13 6.40 0.56 -11.25
N LYS A 14 5.87 1.55 -10.51
CA LYS A 14 6.28 1.83 -9.13
C LYS A 14 5.99 0.66 -8.18
N PHE A 15 4.80 0.07 -8.27
CA PHE A 15 4.41 -1.06 -7.43
C PHE A 15 5.10 -2.37 -7.82
N GLN A 16 5.48 -2.56 -9.09
CA GLN A 16 6.29 -3.72 -9.48
C GLN A 16 7.73 -3.63 -8.95
N ASN A 17 8.29 -2.42 -8.89
CA ASN A 17 9.69 -2.19 -8.53
C ASN A 17 9.91 -1.94 -7.02
N VAL A 18 8.87 -2.00 -6.19
CA VAL A 18 9.02 -1.81 -4.74
C VAL A 18 9.83 -2.98 -4.15
N SER A 19 10.90 -2.65 -3.44
CA SER A 19 11.78 -3.61 -2.76
C SER A 19 11.58 -3.57 -1.25
N ASN A 20 12.32 -4.41 -0.54
CA ASN A 20 12.33 -4.46 0.93
C ASN A 20 13.26 -3.42 1.57
N THR A 21 13.87 -2.52 0.78
CA THR A 21 14.75 -1.48 1.33
C THR A 21 13.92 -0.29 1.82
N MET A 22 14.36 0.32 2.93
CA MET A 22 13.69 1.50 3.50
C MET A 22 13.59 2.64 2.48
N ASP A 23 14.65 2.90 1.71
CA ASP A 23 14.65 3.95 0.69
C ASP A 23 13.59 3.72 -0.39
N SER A 24 13.38 2.46 -0.82
CA SER A 24 12.35 2.12 -1.81
C SER A 24 10.95 2.38 -1.25
N ILE A 25 10.71 1.94 -0.01
CA ILE A 25 9.42 2.10 0.68
C ILE A 25 9.11 3.57 0.94
N GLN A 26 10.04 4.31 1.55
CA GLN A 26 9.87 5.72 1.91
C GLN A 26 9.78 6.62 0.68
N GLY A 27 10.58 6.35 -0.36
CA GLY A 27 10.51 7.07 -1.62
C GLY A 27 9.15 6.91 -2.30
N LEU A 28 8.61 5.69 -2.33
CA LEU A 28 7.29 5.44 -2.89
C LEU A 28 6.16 5.98 -2.00
N SER A 29 6.26 5.87 -0.69
CA SER A 29 5.32 6.44 0.27
C SER A 29 5.22 7.96 0.13
N SER A 30 6.36 8.64 0.06
CA SER A 30 6.42 10.09 -0.17
C SER A 30 5.75 10.48 -1.48
N TRP A 31 6.03 9.75 -2.56
CA TRP A 31 5.37 9.96 -3.85
C TRP A 31 3.85 9.77 -3.76
N CYS A 32 3.36 8.75 -3.06
CA CYS A 32 1.93 8.55 -2.82
C CYS A 32 1.30 9.74 -2.08
N ILE A 33 1.96 10.22 -1.02
CA ILE A 33 1.50 11.36 -0.22
C ILE A 33 1.43 12.65 -1.04
N GLU A 34 2.45 12.93 -1.86
CA GLU A 34 2.48 14.07 -2.78
C GLU A 34 1.36 14.00 -3.82
N ASN A 35 1.00 12.79 -4.24
CA ASN A 35 -0.05 12.52 -5.22
C ASN A 35 -1.42 12.22 -4.57
N LYS A 36 -1.67 12.66 -3.33
CA LYS A 36 -2.90 12.39 -2.56
C LYS A 36 -4.22 12.70 -3.28
N LYS A 37 -4.24 13.62 -4.26
CA LYS A 37 -5.42 13.85 -5.13
C LYS A 37 -5.88 12.61 -5.90
N TYR A 38 -5.00 11.61 -6.06
CA TYR A 38 -5.27 10.34 -6.72
C TYR A 38 -5.35 9.16 -5.73
N HIS A 39 -5.58 9.42 -4.43
CA HIS A 39 -5.54 8.40 -3.38
C HIS A 39 -6.36 7.14 -3.73
N SER A 40 -7.61 7.30 -4.20
CA SER A 40 -8.47 6.15 -4.55
C SER A 40 -7.89 5.32 -5.68
N LEU A 41 -7.24 5.94 -6.66
CA LEU A 41 -6.61 5.23 -7.78
C LEU A 41 -5.35 4.48 -7.33
N ILE A 42 -4.56 5.12 -6.47
CA ILE A 42 -3.33 4.57 -5.90
C ILE A 42 -3.64 3.33 -5.06
N VAL A 43 -4.60 3.43 -4.13
CA VAL A 43 -5.03 2.32 -3.28
C VAL A 43 -5.64 1.17 -4.11
N ARG A 44 -6.43 1.50 -5.13
CA ARG A 44 -6.97 0.49 -6.06
C ARG A 44 -5.88 -0.25 -6.82
N HIS A 45 -4.84 0.44 -7.30
CA HIS A 45 -3.70 -0.19 -7.97
C HIS A 45 -2.86 -1.02 -7.02
N TRP A 46 -2.64 -0.55 -5.79
CA TRP A 46 -2.00 -1.32 -4.73
C TRP A 46 -2.72 -2.67 -4.51
N MET A 47 -4.05 -2.65 -4.38
CA MET A 47 -4.85 -3.87 -4.22
C MET A 47 -4.80 -4.79 -5.46
N LYS A 48 -4.83 -4.21 -6.66
CA LYS A 48 -4.64 -4.95 -7.93
C LYS A 48 -3.27 -5.63 -7.98
N CYS A 49 -2.21 -4.97 -7.53
CA CYS A 49 -0.86 -5.54 -7.45
C CYS A 49 -0.79 -6.65 -6.41
N LEU A 50 -1.42 -6.47 -5.24
CA LEU A 50 -1.49 -7.46 -4.18
C LEU A 50 -2.18 -8.75 -4.66
N ARG A 51 -3.34 -8.64 -5.32
CA ARG A 51 -4.07 -9.79 -5.92
C ARG A 51 -3.25 -10.56 -6.96
N LYS A 52 -2.26 -9.92 -7.59
CA LYS A 52 -1.34 -10.55 -8.56
C LYS A 52 -0.10 -11.17 -7.89
N CYS A 53 0.16 -10.88 -6.62
CA CYS A 53 1.22 -11.54 -5.87
C CYS A 53 0.78 -12.98 -5.59
N LYS A 54 1.53 -13.97 -6.10
CA LYS A 54 1.39 -15.36 -5.67
C LYS A 54 1.97 -15.50 -4.25
N CYS A 55 1.39 -16.34 -3.39
CA CYS A 55 1.84 -16.53 -1.99
C CYS A 55 3.35 -16.79 -1.83
N LEU A 56 4.00 -17.41 -2.82
CA LEU A 56 5.44 -17.71 -2.79
C LEU A 56 6.36 -16.48 -2.96
N ASN A 57 5.81 -15.30 -3.29
CA ASN A 57 6.60 -14.08 -3.49
C ASN A 57 6.46 -13.12 -2.32
N LEU A 58 7.57 -12.81 -1.64
CA LEU A 58 7.66 -11.78 -0.57
C LEU A 58 7.29 -10.35 -1.02
N ARG A 59 6.90 -10.15 -2.28
CA ARG A 59 6.45 -8.86 -2.81
C ARG A 59 5.18 -8.36 -2.11
N TRP A 60 4.29 -9.24 -1.67
CA TRP A 60 3.13 -8.83 -0.89
C TRP A 60 3.55 -8.12 0.41
N LEU A 61 4.62 -8.59 1.07
CA LEU A 61 5.14 -7.99 2.29
C LEU A 61 5.63 -6.55 2.06
N ASN A 62 6.37 -6.31 0.98
CA ASN A 62 6.82 -4.97 0.60
C ASN A 62 5.64 -4.01 0.34
N LEU A 63 4.55 -4.51 -0.27
CA LEU A 63 3.33 -3.74 -0.48
C LEU A 63 2.64 -3.40 0.85
N PHE A 64 2.64 -4.31 1.83
CA PHE A 64 2.13 -4.02 3.18
C PHE A 64 3.01 -3.01 3.91
N TYR A 65 4.34 -3.11 3.84
CA TYR A 65 5.23 -2.10 4.42
C TYR A 65 5.01 -0.70 3.82
N LEU A 66 4.78 -0.62 2.51
CA LEU A 66 4.39 0.62 1.86
C LEU A 66 3.05 1.16 2.40
N ALA A 67 2.02 0.33 2.48
CA ALA A 67 0.71 0.76 3.01
C ALA A 67 0.83 1.26 4.46
N ASN A 68 1.61 0.56 5.28
CA ASN A 68 1.90 0.95 6.65
C ASN A 68 2.56 2.33 6.71
N ASP A 69 3.63 2.55 5.95
CA ASP A 69 4.34 3.83 5.94
C ASP A 69 3.45 4.99 5.49
N VAL A 70 2.63 4.78 4.44
CA VAL A 70 1.67 5.80 3.98
C VAL A 70 0.64 6.12 5.07
N ILE A 71 0.02 5.13 5.71
CA ILE A 71 -0.99 5.32 6.76
C ILE A 71 -0.42 6.06 7.98
N GLN A 72 0.83 5.75 8.35
CA GLN A 72 1.52 6.40 9.46
C GLN A 72 1.87 7.85 9.14
N ASN A 73 2.40 8.11 7.94
CA ASN A 73 2.91 9.43 7.57
C ASN A 73 1.85 10.39 7.00
N CYS A 74 0.72 9.87 6.50
CA CYS A 74 -0.29 10.69 5.81
C CYS A 74 -0.88 11.80 6.69
N LYS A 75 -1.08 11.59 7.99
CA LYS A 75 -1.66 12.60 8.91
C LYS A 75 -0.76 13.83 8.99
N ARG A 76 0.55 13.64 9.18
CA ARG A 76 1.52 14.74 9.30
C ARG A 76 1.68 15.54 8.01
N LYS A 77 1.35 14.95 6.86
CA LYS A 77 1.48 15.56 5.54
C LYS A 77 0.16 16.03 4.93
N ASN A 78 -0.89 16.18 5.75
CA ASN A 78 -2.22 16.62 5.32
C ASN A 78 -2.80 15.72 4.21
N ALA A 79 -2.61 14.41 4.33
CA ALA A 79 -3.05 13.38 3.39
C ALA A 79 -3.92 12.31 4.07
N ILE A 80 -4.63 12.70 5.14
CA ILE A 80 -5.41 11.79 6.02
C ILE A 80 -6.41 10.91 5.25
N VAL A 81 -6.84 11.35 4.06
CA VAL A 81 -7.69 10.59 3.13
C VAL A 81 -7.18 9.17 2.84
N TYR A 82 -5.86 8.95 2.92
CA TYR A 82 -5.29 7.61 2.79
C TYR A 82 -5.71 6.66 3.89
N ARG A 83 -5.96 7.13 5.12
CA ARG A 83 -6.45 6.25 6.20
C ARG A 83 -7.80 5.66 5.85
N THR A 84 -8.75 6.50 5.44
CA THR A 84 -10.08 6.07 5.03
C THR A 84 -10.00 5.15 3.81
N ALA A 85 -9.23 5.53 2.78
CA ALA A 85 -9.11 4.73 1.57
C ALA A 85 -8.48 3.35 1.81
N PHE A 86 -7.45 3.25 2.66
CA PHE A 86 -6.87 1.94 3.01
C PHE A 86 -7.80 1.12 3.92
N ALA A 87 -8.52 1.76 4.85
CA ALA A 87 -9.45 1.04 5.73
C ALA A 87 -10.52 0.26 4.94
N GLU A 88 -10.96 0.76 3.80
CA GLU A 88 -11.93 0.09 2.92
C GLU A 88 -11.39 -1.19 2.26
N VAL A 89 -10.08 -1.29 2.01
CA VAL A 89 -9.48 -2.41 1.25
C VAL A 89 -8.65 -3.36 2.09
N LEU A 90 -8.24 -2.95 3.30
CA LEU A 90 -7.41 -3.75 4.19
C LEU A 90 -8.06 -5.09 4.59
N PRO A 91 -9.38 -5.16 4.91
CA PRO A 91 -10.03 -6.44 5.20
C PRO A 91 -9.85 -7.47 4.07
N ASP A 92 -10.15 -7.06 2.82
CA ASP A 92 -9.95 -7.91 1.64
C ASP A 92 -8.47 -8.25 1.44
N ALA A 93 -7.56 -7.31 1.69
CA ALA A 93 -6.12 -7.52 1.54
C ALA A 93 -5.59 -8.58 2.50
N PHE A 94 -6.10 -8.61 3.74
CA PHE A 94 -5.71 -9.61 4.73
C PHE A 94 -6.19 -11.02 4.36
N VAL A 95 -7.32 -11.16 3.68
CA VAL A 95 -7.79 -12.47 3.17
C VAL A 95 -6.86 -13.04 2.10
N LEU A 96 -6.09 -12.19 1.40
CA LEU A 96 -5.16 -12.61 0.35
C LEU A 96 -3.80 -13.08 0.87
N VAL A 97 -3.49 -12.88 2.16
CA VAL A 97 -2.23 -13.30 2.79
C VAL A 97 -2.49 -14.39 3.82
N SER A 98 -1.51 -15.26 4.07
CA SER A 98 -1.72 -16.38 4.98
C SER A 98 -1.90 -15.92 6.42
N ARG A 99 -2.51 -16.76 7.26
CA ARG A 99 -2.70 -16.44 8.68
C ARG A 99 -1.37 -16.22 9.42
N GLU A 100 -0.31 -16.93 9.01
CA GLU A 100 1.05 -16.78 9.56
C GLU A 100 1.66 -15.43 9.16
N ASP A 101 1.44 -14.98 7.93
CA ASP A 101 1.89 -13.69 7.40
C ASP A 101 1.26 -12.50 8.16
N ILE A 102 -0.02 -12.61 8.54
CA ILE A 102 -0.72 -11.60 9.32
C ILE A 102 -0.12 -11.46 10.72
N VAL A 103 0.18 -12.59 11.36
CA VAL A 103 0.82 -12.61 12.69
C VAL A 103 2.22 -11.98 12.61
N TYR A 104 2.97 -12.26 11.54
CA TYR A 104 4.26 -11.63 11.29
C TYR A 104 4.15 -10.11 11.16
N LEU A 105 3.18 -9.60 10.37
CA LEU A 105 2.94 -8.16 10.24
C LEU A 105 2.58 -7.51 11.59
N GLY A 106 1.77 -8.18 12.41
CA GLY A 106 1.42 -7.73 13.76
C GLY A 106 2.64 -7.61 14.68
N GLY A 107 3.58 -8.57 14.60
CA GLY A 107 4.84 -8.54 15.35
C GLY A 107 5.82 -7.45 14.92
N GLN A 108 5.71 -6.94 13.69
CA GLN A 108 6.55 -5.88 13.14
C GLN A 108 6.03 -4.46 13.45
N GLY A 109 4.99 -4.31 14.27
CA GLY A 109 4.43 -3.01 14.64
C GLY A 109 3.65 -2.33 13.50
N CYS A 110 3.16 -3.10 12.51
CA CYS A 110 2.30 -2.55 11.48
C CYS A 110 0.98 -2.06 12.08
N VAL A 111 0.60 -0.80 11.82
CA VAL A 111 -0.54 -0.12 12.49
C VAL A 111 -1.92 -0.47 11.91
N PHE A 112 -2.04 -1.60 11.22
CA PHE A 112 -3.31 -2.01 10.61
C PHE A 112 -4.38 -2.39 11.65
N GLY A 113 -3.98 -2.65 12.90
CA GLY A 113 -4.85 -2.99 14.04
C GLY A 113 -5.76 -1.88 14.57
N GLY A 114 -5.99 -0.81 13.80
CA GLY A 114 -6.97 0.25 14.09
C GLY A 114 -8.12 0.34 13.09
N ALA A 115 -8.08 -0.44 12.00
CA ALA A 115 -9.25 -0.66 11.16
C ALA A 115 -10.07 -1.77 11.85
N HIS A 116 -10.88 -1.36 12.83
CA HIS A 116 -11.79 -2.27 13.51
C HIS A 116 -12.66 -2.98 12.46
N CYS A 117 -12.72 -4.30 12.61
CA CYS A 117 -13.78 -5.15 12.10
C CYS A 117 -15.16 -4.53 12.32
#